data_AF-A0A845JZE2-F1
#
_entry.id   AF-A0A845JZE2-F1
#
_cell.length_a   1.000
_cell.length_b   1.000
_cell.length_c   1.000
_cell.angle_alpha   90.00
_cell.angle_beta   90.00
_cell.angle_gamma   90.00
#
_symmetry.space_group_name_H-M   'P 1'
#
loop_
_entity.id
_entity.type
_entity.pdbx_description
1 polymer ?
#
loop_
_entity_poly.entity_id
_entity_poly.type
_entity_poly.pdbx_seq_one_letter_code
_entity_poly.pdbx_strand_id
1 'polypeptide(L)'
;MRGSLFVERDLLVFFIPPRQFWIEEVKNFIFPLWNPYYLNGHPLFATLQPGVLYPFSILFFILPFDWAFNLNIELHFALSGIFTYLLLRGMKASQAASIISAIAFMLSGYLLSTHNLLSTLLSVTWVPLFFLCYFSAIQNNRFDHAILSGLVGTFMFLGGGVEVCYQTFGITFFLTLFPELVLLNDDFINIRRRLVFFFIFCVVFFGLSAVQLIPFLELSKLSVRSGGLSYLEAGIWSLHPFDLIEFFLPDQYGLATDFKKYWTYQSWLKSIYMGGIPFILTLFFLKKWDLRA
;
A
#
# COMPACT_ATOMS: atom_id res chain seq x y z
N MET A 1 -26.94 16.60 -8.57
CA MET A 1 -27.05 15.16 -8.29
C MET A 1 -26.25 14.90 -7.02
N ARG A 2 -26.87 14.44 -5.92
CA ARG A 2 -26.12 14.00 -4.73
C ARG A 2 -25.31 12.77 -5.13
N GLY A 3 -24.00 12.78 -4.96
CA GLY A 3 -23.14 11.65 -5.29
C GLY A 3 -23.46 10.50 -4.34
N SER A 4 -23.66 9.30 -4.88
CA SER A 4 -23.74 8.09 -4.07
C SER A 4 -22.36 7.78 -3.51
N LEU A 5 -22.24 7.66 -2.18
CA LEU A 5 -20.95 7.47 -1.50
C LEU A 5 -20.64 5.97 -1.36
N PHE A 6 -19.38 5.56 -1.55
CA PHE A 6 -18.98 4.17 -1.32
C PHE A 6 -18.95 3.85 0.18
N VAL A 7 -19.83 2.96 0.62
CA VAL A 7 -20.08 2.66 2.05
C VAL A 7 -19.82 1.21 2.43
N GLU A 8 -19.10 0.45 1.60
CA GLU A 8 -18.86 -0.97 1.89
C GLU A 8 -18.00 -1.19 3.14
N ARG A 9 -18.45 -2.08 4.04
CA ARG A 9 -17.73 -2.54 5.23
C ARG A 9 -17.17 -1.39 6.07
N ASP A 10 -15.84 -1.35 6.25
CA ASP A 10 -15.13 -0.45 7.13
C ASP A 10 -15.15 0.99 6.60
N LEU A 11 -15.48 1.21 5.32
CA LEU A 11 -15.63 2.56 4.77
C LEU A 11 -16.63 3.36 5.60
N LEU A 12 -17.82 2.81 5.82
CA LEU A 12 -18.92 3.49 6.51
C LEU A 12 -18.61 3.79 7.98
N VAL A 13 -18.08 2.81 8.70
CA VAL A 13 -17.98 2.88 10.16
C VAL A 13 -16.64 3.44 10.61
N PHE A 14 -15.56 3.12 9.88
CA PHE A 14 -14.19 3.34 10.34
C PHE A 14 -13.46 4.45 9.57
N PHE A 15 -13.67 4.59 8.26
CA PHE A 15 -12.93 5.57 7.45
C PHE A 15 -13.67 6.89 7.21
N ILE A 16 -14.98 6.85 6.95
CA ILE A 16 -15.76 8.05 6.61
C ILE A 16 -15.89 9.01 7.80
N PRO A 17 -16.38 8.60 8.99
CA PRO A 17 -16.66 9.53 10.07
C PRO A 17 -15.44 10.33 10.56
N PRO A 18 -14.27 9.71 10.87
CA PRO A 18 -13.13 10.48 11.35
C PRO A 18 -12.54 11.36 10.26
N ARG A 19 -12.66 10.94 8.98
CA ARG A 19 -12.23 11.75 7.84
C ARG A 19 -13.09 12.98 7.66
N GLN A 20 -14.41 12.84 7.70
CA GLN A 20 -15.32 13.97 7.61
C GLN A 20 -15.08 14.95 8.76
N PHE A 21 -14.97 14.43 9.99
CA PHE A 21 -14.72 15.26 11.17
C PHE A 21 -13.44 16.09 11.07
N TRP A 22 -12.28 15.48 10.74
CA TRP A 22 -11.04 16.26 10.68
C TRP A 22 -11.04 17.30 9.55
N ILE A 23 -11.73 17.01 8.44
CA ILE A 23 -11.91 17.98 7.35
C ILE A 23 -12.75 19.17 7.80
N GLU A 24 -13.82 18.95 8.56
CA GLU A 24 -14.65 20.00 9.13
C GLU A 24 -13.88 20.86 10.14
N GLU A 25 -13.10 20.23 11.02
CA GLU A 25 -12.21 20.93 11.97
C GLU A 25 -11.22 21.85 11.24
N VAL A 26 -10.51 21.34 10.22
CA VAL A 26 -9.54 22.14 9.47
C VAL A 26 -10.21 23.28 8.70
N LYS A 27 -11.42 23.08 8.17
CA LYS A 27 -12.21 24.16 7.53
C LYS A 27 -12.59 25.27 8.51
N ASN A 28 -12.69 24.94 9.80
CA ASN A 28 -12.89 25.91 10.89
C ASN A 28 -11.56 26.41 11.50
N PHE A 29 -10.42 26.17 10.85
CA PHE A 29 -9.08 26.53 11.31
C PHE A 29 -8.66 25.86 12.62
N ILE A 30 -9.25 24.71 12.94
CA ILE A 30 -8.90 23.90 14.11
C ILE A 30 -8.04 22.73 13.64
N PHE A 31 -6.84 22.58 14.22
CA PHE A 31 -5.99 21.44 13.91
C PHE A 31 -6.55 20.18 14.62
N PRO A 32 -6.78 19.06 13.90
CA PRO A 32 -7.63 17.97 14.37
C PRO A 32 -6.88 17.00 15.29
N LEU A 33 -6.43 17.49 16.45
CA LEU A 33 -5.65 16.70 17.42
C LEU A 33 -6.49 15.61 18.10
N TRP A 34 -7.76 15.90 18.40
CA TRP A 34 -8.61 15.09 19.25
C TRP A 34 -9.99 14.88 18.61
N ASN A 35 -10.50 13.66 18.68
CA ASN A 35 -11.88 13.34 18.31
C ASN A 35 -12.67 13.01 19.58
N PRO A 36 -13.63 13.87 19.99
CA PRO A 36 -14.42 13.65 21.19
C PRO A 36 -15.50 12.58 21.04
N TYR A 37 -15.83 12.18 19.81
CA TYR A 37 -16.96 11.29 19.50
C TYR A 37 -16.59 9.80 19.54
N TYR A 38 -15.30 9.47 19.56
CA TYR A 38 -14.81 8.09 19.63
C TYR A 38 -14.39 7.73 21.04
N LEU A 39 -15.04 6.72 21.63
CA LEU A 39 -14.65 6.10 22.92
C LEU A 39 -14.41 7.10 24.07
N ASN A 40 -15.26 8.13 24.20
CA ASN A 40 -15.11 9.26 25.14
C ASN A 40 -13.87 10.16 24.89
N GLY A 41 -13.33 10.09 23.68
CA GLY A 41 -12.18 10.88 23.26
C GLY A 41 -11.03 10.01 22.75
N HIS A 42 -10.48 10.39 21.61
CA HIS A 42 -9.40 9.65 20.96
C HIS A 42 -8.45 10.61 20.22
N PRO A 43 -7.12 10.42 20.28
CA PRO A 43 -6.14 11.29 19.62
C PRO A 43 -6.12 11.06 18.10
N LEU A 44 -6.97 11.79 17.38
CA LEU A 44 -7.21 11.62 15.95
C LEU A 44 -5.96 11.86 15.13
N PHE A 45 -5.23 12.95 15.38
CA PHE A 45 -4.04 13.26 14.61
C PHE A 45 -2.95 12.19 14.76
N ALA A 46 -2.83 11.58 15.94
CA ALA A 46 -1.84 10.52 16.18
C ALA A 46 -2.20 9.21 15.47
N THR A 47 -3.47 8.97 15.16
CA THR A 47 -3.86 7.85 14.29
C THR A 47 -3.57 8.13 12.82
N LEU A 48 -3.06 7.11 12.14
CA LEU A 48 -2.66 7.22 10.73
C LEU A 48 -3.86 7.07 9.78
N GLN A 49 -4.88 6.33 10.20
CA GLN A 49 -6.00 5.89 9.37
C GLN A 49 -6.80 7.04 8.71
N PRO A 50 -7.04 8.19 9.38
CA PRO A 50 -7.74 9.31 8.77
C PRO A 50 -6.95 10.02 7.66
N GLY A 51 -5.63 9.77 7.54
CA GLY A 51 -4.78 10.32 6.50
C GLY A 51 -4.72 11.85 6.48
N VAL A 52 -4.62 12.49 7.66
CA VAL A 52 -4.67 13.97 7.81
C VAL A 52 -3.60 14.67 6.96
N LEU A 53 -2.36 14.16 6.97
CA LEU A 53 -1.25 14.71 6.19
C LEU A 53 -1.05 14.03 4.84
N TYR A 54 -1.97 13.16 4.42
CA TYR A 54 -1.85 12.47 3.14
C TYR A 54 -2.02 13.44 1.97
N PRO A 55 -1.14 13.47 0.94
CA PRO A 55 -1.17 14.48 -0.11
C PRO A 55 -2.50 14.56 -0.87
N PHE A 56 -3.14 13.42 -1.17
CA PHE A 56 -4.43 13.41 -1.87
C PHE A 56 -5.63 13.75 -0.97
N SER A 57 -5.41 14.00 0.33
CA SER A 57 -6.45 14.56 1.19
C SER A 57 -6.80 16.01 0.82
N ILE A 58 -5.99 16.68 -0.03
CA ILE A 58 -6.31 17.99 -0.58
C ILE A 58 -7.66 18.02 -1.34
N LEU A 59 -8.08 16.88 -1.92
CA LEU A 59 -9.33 16.76 -2.67
C LEU A 59 -10.56 17.12 -1.83
N PHE A 60 -10.53 16.84 -0.52
CA PHE A 60 -11.64 17.08 0.42
C PHE A 60 -11.84 18.56 0.78
N PHE A 61 -10.87 19.42 0.43
CA PHE A 61 -10.98 20.87 0.56
C PHE A 61 -11.47 21.56 -0.72
N ILE A 62 -11.38 20.87 -1.85
CA ILE A 62 -11.74 21.43 -3.17
C ILE A 62 -13.13 20.94 -3.63
N LEU A 63 -13.46 19.68 -3.33
CA LEU A 63 -14.67 19.01 -3.79
C LEU A 63 -15.64 18.74 -2.62
N PRO A 64 -16.94 18.54 -2.91
CA PRO A 64 -17.88 17.93 -1.97
C PRO A 64 -17.35 16.59 -1.44
N PHE A 65 -17.64 16.28 -0.16
CA PHE A 65 -17.02 15.14 0.53
C PHE A 65 -17.28 13.81 -0.17
N ASP A 66 -18.50 13.58 -0.67
CA ASP A 66 -18.92 12.39 -1.41
C ASP A 66 -18.08 12.19 -2.69
N TRP A 67 -17.91 13.26 -3.47
CA TRP A 67 -17.07 13.24 -4.66
C TRP A 67 -15.60 13.04 -4.33
N ALA A 68 -15.08 13.78 -3.34
CA ALA A 68 -13.69 13.65 -2.91
C ALA A 68 -13.37 12.24 -2.45
N PHE A 69 -14.26 11.60 -1.68
CA PHE A 69 -14.06 10.26 -1.14
C PHE A 69 -14.04 9.19 -2.25
N ASN A 70 -15.04 9.19 -3.12
CA ASN A 70 -15.09 8.22 -4.22
C ASN A 70 -13.92 8.42 -5.20
N LEU A 71 -13.64 9.67 -5.57
CA LEU A 71 -12.53 9.99 -6.46
C LEU A 71 -11.20 9.61 -5.83
N ASN A 72 -11.05 9.73 -4.51
CA ASN A 72 -9.86 9.28 -3.82
C ASN A 72 -9.66 7.78 -4.04
N ILE A 73 -10.69 6.94 -3.86
CA ILE A 73 -10.57 5.49 -4.11
C ILE A 73 -10.24 5.21 -5.59
N GLU A 74 -11.03 5.74 -6.53
CA GLU A 74 -10.86 5.52 -7.97
C GLU A 74 -9.48 5.95 -8.49
N LEU A 75 -9.01 7.11 -8.01
CA LEU A 75 -7.69 7.63 -8.37
C LEU A 75 -6.57 6.68 -7.94
N HIS A 76 -6.68 6.01 -6.79
CA HIS A 76 -5.64 5.11 -6.31
C HIS A 76 -5.56 3.80 -7.11
N PHE A 77 -6.68 3.33 -7.65
CA PHE A 77 -6.66 2.27 -8.67
C PHE A 77 -5.92 2.72 -9.93
N ALA A 78 -6.28 3.89 -10.48
CA ALA A 78 -5.63 4.42 -11.67
C ALA A 78 -4.12 4.66 -11.46
N LEU A 79 -3.74 5.26 -10.32
CA LEU A 79 -2.34 5.51 -9.96
C LEU A 79 -1.56 4.20 -9.77
N SER A 80 -2.16 3.17 -9.17
CA SER A 80 -1.53 1.85 -9.04
C SER A 80 -1.15 1.27 -10.40
N GLY A 81 -2.04 1.39 -11.39
CA GLY A 81 -1.77 0.99 -12.77
C GLY A 81 -0.66 1.84 -13.42
N ILE A 82 -0.77 3.17 -13.32
CA ILE A 82 0.22 4.11 -13.89
C ILE A 82 1.61 3.86 -13.31
N PHE A 83 1.74 3.73 -11.99
CA PHE A 83 3.02 3.52 -11.34
C PHE A 83 3.61 2.15 -11.66
N THR A 84 2.77 1.11 -11.80
CA THR A 84 3.21 -0.22 -12.25
C THR A 84 3.72 -0.18 -13.69
N TYR A 85 3.02 0.54 -14.58
CA TYR A 85 3.49 0.76 -15.94
C TYR A 85 4.86 1.45 -15.94
N LEU A 86 5.01 2.55 -15.19
CA LEU A 86 6.26 3.31 -15.10
C LEU A 86 7.41 2.46 -14.53
N LEU A 87 7.16 1.67 -13.48
CA LEU A 87 8.12 0.73 -12.92
C LEU A 87 8.67 -0.21 -13.99
N LEU A 88 7.78 -0.88 -14.72
CA LEU A 88 8.18 -1.87 -15.73
C LEU A 88 8.89 -1.24 -16.92
N ARG A 89 8.48 -0.03 -17.32
CA ARG A 89 9.24 0.77 -18.31
C ARG A 89 10.63 1.14 -17.81
N GLY A 90 10.76 1.51 -16.53
CA GLY A 90 12.05 1.74 -15.87
C GLY A 90 12.92 0.49 -15.83
N MET A 91 12.31 -0.69 -15.67
CA MET A 91 12.96 -1.99 -15.75
C MET A 91 13.22 -2.47 -17.19
N LYS A 92 13.00 -1.61 -18.19
CA LYS A 92 13.20 -1.89 -19.63
C LYS A 92 12.30 -3.00 -20.20
N ALA A 93 11.17 -3.31 -19.56
CA ALA A 93 10.19 -4.23 -20.11
C ALA A 93 9.55 -3.64 -21.40
N SER A 94 9.05 -4.52 -22.28
CA SER A 94 8.35 -4.07 -23.49
C SER A 94 7.08 -3.27 -23.13
N GLN A 95 6.62 -2.42 -24.05
CA GLN A 95 5.42 -1.61 -23.82
C GLN A 95 4.20 -2.50 -23.55
N ALA A 96 4.03 -3.57 -24.34
CA ALA A 96 2.94 -4.52 -24.18
C ALA A 96 2.99 -5.21 -22.80
N ALA A 97 4.17 -5.69 -22.37
CA ALA A 97 4.32 -6.30 -21.05
C ALA A 97 3.99 -5.30 -19.93
N SER A 98 4.44 -4.05 -20.06
CA SER A 98 4.18 -3.00 -19.06
C SER A 98 2.69 -2.68 -18.94
N ILE A 99 1.95 -2.61 -20.05
CA ILE A 99 0.50 -2.36 -20.06
C ILE A 99 -0.24 -3.54 -19.44
N ILE A 100 0.08 -4.77 -19.84
CA ILE A 100 -0.59 -5.99 -19.33
C ILE A 100 -0.41 -6.10 -17.82
N SER A 101 0.82 -5.92 -17.31
CA SER A 101 1.09 -5.96 -15.88
C SER A 101 0.45 -4.80 -15.11
N ALA A 102 0.39 -3.60 -15.69
CA ALA A 102 -0.31 -2.47 -15.08
C ALA A 102 -1.81 -2.75 -14.90
N ILE A 103 -2.46 -3.28 -15.94
CA ILE A 103 -3.88 -3.68 -15.88
C ILE A 103 -4.06 -4.82 -14.88
N ALA A 104 -3.17 -5.81 -14.90
CA ALA A 104 -3.24 -6.96 -14.00
C ALA A 104 -3.12 -6.56 -12.52
N PHE A 105 -2.21 -5.66 -12.16
CA PHE A 105 -2.09 -5.17 -10.79
C PHE A 105 -3.28 -4.29 -10.39
N MET A 106 -3.63 -3.32 -11.24
CA MET A 106 -4.76 -2.41 -11.04
C MET A 106 -6.07 -3.16 -10.81
N LEU A 107 -6.31 -4.27 -11.52
CA LEU A 107 -7.53 -5.06 -11.42
C LEU A 107 -7.33 -6.38 -10.66
N SER A 108 -6.24 -6.50 -9.90
CA SER A 108 -5.98 -7.69 -9.10
C SER A 108 -7.01 -7.84 -8.00
N GLY A 109 -7.33 -9.08 -7.64
CA GLY A 109 -8.19 -9.41 -6.51
C GLY A 109 -7.69 -8.78 -5.22
N TYR A 110 -6.36 -8.72 -5.04
CA TYR A 110 -5.75 -8.05 -3.89
C TYR A 110 -6.10 -6.56 -3.83
N LEU A 111 -5.83 -5.79 -4.90
CA LEU A 111 -6.10 -4.36 -4.90
C LEU A 111 -7.61 -4.07 -4.80
N LEU A 112 -8.43 -4.87 -5.48
CA LEU A 112 -9.87 -4.83 -5.32
C LEU A 112 -10.31 -5.17 -3.90
N SER A 113 -9.59 -6.01 -3.17
CA SER A 113 -9.91 -6.35 -1.78
C SER A 113 -9.50 -5.29 -0.77
N THR A 114 -8.58 -4.38 -1.12
CA THR A 114 -8.15 -3.32 -0.20
C THR A 114 -8.99 -2.05 -0.32
N HIS A 115 -9.92 -1.96 -1.28
CA HIS A 115 -10.71 -0.73 -1.46
C HIS A 115 -11.54 -0.35 -0.22
N ASN A 116 -11.98 -1.32 0.57
CA ASN A 116 -12.69 -1.11 1.82
C ASN A 116 -11.75 -0.97 3.03
N LEU A 117 -10.45 -1.14 2.83
CA LEU A 117 -9.36 -0.95 3.79
C LEU A 117 -8.51 0.23 3.32
N LEU A 118 -9.12 1.41 3.37
CA LEU A 118 -8.63 2.59 2.65
C LEU A 118 -7.15 2.85 2.91
N SER A 119 -6.69 2.77 4.17
CA SER A 119 -5.27 2.95 4.51
C SER A 119 -4.33 2.02 3.75
N THR A 120 -4.69 0.75 3.60
CA THR A 120 -3.91 -0.22 2.83
C THR A 120 -3.94 0.11 1.34
N LEU A 121 -5.10 0.47 0.77
CA LEU A 121 -5.20 0.90 -0.64
C LEU A 121 -4.32 2.12 -0.92
N LEU A 122 -4.41 3.16 -0.08
CA LEU A 122 -3.64 4.39 -0.22
C LEU A 122 -2.14 4.10 -0.18
N SER A 123 -1.68 3.28 0.76
CA SER A 123 -0.27 2.92 0.88
C SER A 123 0.22 2.03 -0.27
N VAL A 124 -0.49 0.94 -0.59
CA VAL A 124 -0.01 -0.03 -1.59
C VAL A 124 0.08 0.55 -3.00
N THR A 125 -0.72 1.58 -3.28
CA THR A 125 -0.67 2.34 -4.53
C THR A 125 0.73 2.88 -4.82
N TRP A 126 1.48 3.31 -3.82
CA TRP A 126 2.81 3.92 -3.99
C TRP A 126 3.94 2.92 -4.18
N VAL A 127 3.73 1.64 -3.86
CA VAL A 127 4.78 0.62 -3.87
C VAL A 127 5.49 0.50 -5.23
N PRO A 128 4.80 0.51 -6.38
CA PRO A 128 5.49 0.43 -7.68
C PRO A 128 6.34 1.67 -7.96
N LEU A 129 5.86 2.86 -7.62
CA LEU A 129 6.63 4.11 -7.80
C LEU A 129 7.85 4.15 -6.86
N PHE A 130 7.70 3.66 -5.63
CA PHE A 130 8.78 3.52 -4.68
C PHE A 130 9.90 2.66 -5.26
N PHE A 131 9.58 1.46 -5.76
CA PHE A 131 10.56 0.57 -6.36
C PHE A 131 11.17 1.14 -7.65
N LEU A 132 10.40 1.88 -8.45
CA LEU A 132 10.93 2.57 -9.63
C LEU A 132 12.04 3.55 -9.23
N CYS A 133 11.79 4.42 -8.25
CA CYS A 133 12.78 5.35 -7.74
C CYS A 133 13.98 4.63 -7.14
N TYR A 134 13.74 3.62 -6.29
CA TYR A 134 14.81 2.91 -5.59
C TYR A 134 15.71 2.09 -6.51
N PHE A 135 15.14 1.30 -7.44
CA PHE A 135 15.93 0.56 -8.42
C PHE A 135 16.68 1.50 -9.36
N SER A 136 16.06 2.60 -9.76
CA SER A 136 16.74 3.60 -10.59
C SER A 136 17.90 4.27 -9.85
N ALA A 137 17.84 4.43 -8.53
CA ALA A 137 18.97 4.90 -7.72
C ALA A 137 20.15 3.92 -7.82
N ILE A 138 19.90 2.62 -7.63
CA ILE A 138 20.93 1.56 -7.70
C ILE A 138 21.51 1.46 -9.11
N GLN A 139 20.66 1.34 -10.14
CA GLN A 139 21.09 1.10 -11.52
C GLN A 139 21.84 2.30 -12.12
N ASN A 140 21.42 3.52 -11.79
CA ASN A 140 21.99 4.74 -12.39
C ASN A 140 22.96 5.47 -11.44
N ASN A 141 23.21 4.92 -10.24
CA ASN A 141 24.04 5.53 -9.20
C ASN A 141 23.61 6.96 -8.83
N ARG A 142 22.30 7.19 -8.67
CA ARG A 142 21.67 8.50 -8.52
C ARG A 142 21.13 8.75 -7.11
N PHE A 143 21.68 9.74 -6.42
CA PHE A 143 21.27 10.12 -5.06
C PHE A 143 19.88 10.74 -4.99
N ASP A 144 19.53 11.55 -5.98
CA ASP A 144 18.22 12.19 -6.09
C ASP A 144 17.10 11.15 -6.19
N HIS A 145 17.35 10.01 -6.85
CA HIS A 145 16.39 8.91 -6.89
C HIS A 145 16.22 8.19 -5.54
N ALA A 146 17.29 8.09 -4.74
CA ALA A 146 17.19 7.60 -3.36
C ALA A 146 16.38 8.57 -2.49
N ILE A 147 16.58 9.88 -2.65
CA ILE A 147 15.77 10.91 -1.98
C ILE A 147 14.29 10.79 -2.40
N LEU A 148 14.02 10.65 -3.70
CA LEU A 148 12.67 10.46 -4.22
C LEU A 148 12.01 9.19 -3.65
N SER A 149 12.75 8.07 -3.50
CA SER A 149 12.20 6.88 -2.83
C SER A 149 11.86 7.16 -1.36
N GLY A 150 12.64 7.98 -0.65
CA GLY A 150 12.30 8.45 0.70
C GLY A 150 10.99 9.24 0.74
N LEU A 151 10.84 10.21 -0.17
CA LEU A 151 9.63 11.02 -0.29
C LEU A 151 8.38 10.16 -0.62
N VAL A 152 8.51 9.25 -1.59
CA VAL A 152 7.41 8.33 -1.95
C VAL A 152 7.10 7.38 -0.79
N GLY A 153 8.11 6.91 -0.07
CA GLY A 153 7.95 6.14 1.16
C GLY A 153 7.20 6.91 2.25
N THR A 154 7.43 8.23 2.35
CA THR A 154 6.66 9.10 3.26
C THR A 154 5.19 9.17 2.82
N PHE A 155 4.88 9.38 1.55
CA PHE A 155 3.48 9.38 1.08
C PHE A 155 2.79 8.04 1.33
N MET A 156 3.50 6.93 1.09
CA MET A 156 3.03 5.59 1.42
C MET A 156 2.66 5.48 2.90
N PHE A 157 3.52 5.94 3.82
CA PHE A 157 3.24 5.92 5.26
C PHE A 157 2.09 6.82 5.68
N LEU A 158 2.00 8.02 5.11
CA LEU A 158 0.92 8.97 5.39
C LEU A 158 -0.45 8.47 4.91
N GLY A 159 -0.50 7.47 4.01
CA GLY A 159 -1.72 6.74 3.66
C GLY A 159 -2.25 5.86 4.80
N GLY A 160 -1.38 5.47 5.74
CA GLY A 160 -1.71 4.82 7.00
C GLY A 160 -1.62 3.29 7.03
N GLY A 161 -1.29 2.64 5.92
CA GLY A 161 -0.94 1.22 5.86
C GLY A 161 0.50 0.97 6.33
N VAL A 162 0.71 0.92 7.65
CA VAL A 162 2.03 0.67 8.27
C VAL A 162 2.58 -0.70 7.87
N GLU A 163 1.70 -1.69 7.73
CA GLU A 163 2.02 -3.04 7.28
C GLU A 163 2.64 -3.04 5.88
N VAL A 164 2.10 -2.23 4.96
CA VAL A 164 2.62 -2.07 3.61
C VAL A 164 4.02 -1.44 3.66
N CYS A 165 4.22 -0.44 4.51
CA CYS A 165 5.52 0.21 4.67
C CYS A 165 6.58 -0.75 5.19
N TYR A 166 6.27 -1.47 6.26
CA TYR A 166 7.19 -2.44 6.86
C TYR A 166 7.59 -3.53 5.86
N GLN A 167 6.62 -4.11 5.15
CA GLN A 167 6.87 -5.11 4.12
C GLN A 167 7.72 -4.55 2.98
N THR A 168 7.36 -3.38 2.45
CA THR A 168 8.09 -2.72 1.35
C THR A 168 9.53 -2.42 1.75
N PHE A 169 9.77 -1.86 2.93
CA PHE A 169 11.11 -1.50 3.39
C PHE A 169 11.96 -2.73 3.72
N GLY A 170 11.35 -3.79 4.27
CA GLY A 170 12.02 -5.09 4.46
C GLY A 170 12.47 -5.72 3.14
N ILE A 171 11.57 -5.78 2.15
CA ILE A 171 11.89 -6.25 0.79
C ILE A 171 12.98 -5.38 0.16
N THR A 172 12.89 -4.06 0.34
CA THR A 172 13.88 -3.11 -0.18
C THR A 172 15.26 -3.34 0.43
N PHE A 173 15.33 -3.55 1.75
CA PHE A 173 16.58 -3.90 2.42
C PHE A 173 17.16 -5.20 1.86
N PHE A 174 16.32 -6.24 1.71
CA PHE A 174 16.74 -7.51 1.12
C PHE A 174 17.27 -7.33 -0.31
N LEU A 175 16.57 -6.57 -1.16
CA LEU A 175 17.00 -6.26 -2.53
C LEU A 175 18.18 -5.28 -2.60
N THR A 176 18.50 -4.56 -1.52
CA THR A 176 19.75 -3.81 -1.38
C THR A 176 20.95 -4.77 -1.31
N LEU A 177 20.75 -5.92 -0.66
CA LEU A 177 21.76 -6.96 -0.53
C LEU A 177 21.82 -7.83 -1.79
N PHE A 178 20.67 -8.15 -2.39
CA PHE A 178 20.53 -9.10 -3.51
C PHE A 178 19.73 -8.51 -4.70
N PRO A 179 20.17 -7.41 -5.33
CA PRO A 179 19.43 -6.79 -6.43
C PRO A 179 19.31 -7.67 -7.67
N GLU A 180 20.24 -8.61 -7.89
CA GLU A 180 20.25 -9.56 -9.00
C GLU A 180 19.01 -10.45 -9.09
N LEU A 181 18.26 -10.60 -7.97
CA LEU A 181 17.00 -11.37 -7.95
C LEU A 181 15.88 -10.71 -8.77
N VAL A 182 16.00 -9.41 -9.05
CA VAL A 182 14.97 -8.63 -9.75
C VAL A 182 15.55 -7.87 -10.93
N LEU A 183 16.77 -7.36 -10.80
CA LEU A 183 17.45 -6.58 -11.82
C LEU A 183 18.37 -7.49 -12.63
N LEU A 184 18.15 -7.57 -13.94
CA LEU A 184 18.85 -8.52 -14.83
C LEU A 184 20.21 -8.01 -15.35
N ASN A 185 20.77 -6.93 -14.80
CA ASN A 185 22.07 -6.42 -15.21
C ASN A 185 23.14 -6.93 -14.24
N ASP A 186 24.31 -7.34 -14.72
CA ASP A 186 25.39 -7.80 -13.83
C ASP A 186 26.24 -6.65 -13.26
N ASP A 187 26.19 -5.47 -13.88
CA ASP A 187 27.00 -4.30 -13.52
C ASP A 187 26.35 -3.45 -12.41
N PHE A 188 26.26 -4.01 -11.20
CA PHE A 188 25.77 -3.24 -10.05
C PHE A 188 26.88 -2.44 -9.37
N ILE A 189 26.49 -1.27 -8.84
CA ILE A 189 27.29 -0.58 -7.84
C ILE A 189 27.59 -1.49 -6.64
N ASN A 190 28.73 -1.25 -5.98
CA ASN A 190 29.14 -2.05 -4.83
C ASN A 190 28.14 -1.98 -3.66
N ILE A 191 28.16 -3.01 -2.82
CA ILE A 191 27.22 -3.13 -1.69
C ILE A 191 27.26 -1.92 -0.74
N ARG A 192 28.44 -1.34 -0.50
CA ARG A 192 28.58 -0.14 0.36
C ARG A 192 27.75 1.03 -0.19
N ARG A 193 27.80 1.26 -1.50
CA ARG A 193 27.04 2.32 -2.17
C ARG A 193 25.53 2.05 -2.12
N ARG A 194 25.10 0.79 -2.28
CA ARG A 194 23.69 0.40 -2.13
C ARG A 194 23.18 0.65 -0.71
N LEU A 195 23.98 0.31 0.30
CA LEU A 195 23.67 0.61 1.70
C LEU A 195 23.59 2.13 1.96
N VAL A 196 24.41 2.95 1.30
CA VAL A 196 24.28 4.42 1.37
C VAL A 196 22.95 4.88 0.77
N PHE A 197 22.49 4.33 -0.35
CA PHE A 197 21.18 4.69 -0.91
C PHE A 197 20.03 4.26 0.01
N PHE A 198 20.10 3.06 0.59
CA PHE A 198 19.14 2.63 1.61
C PHE A 198 19.13 3.60 2.80
N PHE A 199 20.30 3.98 3.30
CA PHE A 199 20.42 4.95 4.39
C PHE A 199 19.81 6.31 4.05
N ILE A 200 20.08 6.85 2.85
CA ILE A 200 19.51 8.13 2.39
C ILE A 200 17.98 8.05 2.31
N PHE A 201 17.45 6.97 1.73
CA PHE A 201 16.02 6.69 1.72
C PHE A 201 15.45 6.74 3.15
N CYS A 202 16.06 6.01 4.10
CA CYS A 202 15.60 6.00 5.50
C CYS A 202 15.65 7.38 6.14
N VAL A 203 16.73 8.14 5.97
CA VAL A 203 16.88 9.49 6.55
C VAL A 203 15.79 10.42 6.04
N VAL A 204 15.52 10.43 4.73
CA VAL A 204 14.46 11.25 4.15
C VAL A 204 13.08 10.80 4.65
N PHE A 205 12.83 9.49 4.66
CA PHE A 205 11.57 8.93 5.15
C PHE A 205 11.30 9.31 6.61
N PHE A 206 12.24 9.03 7.53
CA PHE A 206 12.07 9.30 8.95
C PHE A 206 12.02 10.81 9.23
N GLY A 207 12.80 11.61 8.51
CA GLY A 207 12.79 13.06 8.66
C GLY A 207 11.45 13.68 8.27
N LEU A 208 10.90 13.32 7.10
CA LEU A 208 9.64 13.88 6.61
C LEU A 208 8.41 13.30 7.31
N SER A 209 8.43 12.01 7.68
CA SER A 209 7.31 11.37 8.38
C SER A 209 7.27 11.67 9.88
N ALA A 210 8.34 12.25 10.47
CA ALA A 210 8.47 12.49 11.91
C ALA A 210 7.25 13.17 12.54
N VAL A 211 6.67 14.17 11.86
CA VAL A 211 5.50 14.92 12.32
C VAL A 211 4.28 14.04 12.61
N GLN A 212 4.16 12.92 11.90
CA GLN A 212 3.09 11.94 12.06
C GLN A 212 3.56 10.68 12.82
N LEU A 213 4.80 10.25 12.55
CA LEU A 213 5.39 9.04 13.12
C LEU A 213 5.59 9.17 14.63
N ILE A 214 6.06 10.32 15.13
CA ILE A 214 6.32 10.50 16.57
C ILE A 214 5.00 10.42 17.37
N PRO A 215 3.92 11.16 17.04
CA PRO A 215 2.64 11.01 17.71
C PRO A 215 2.06 9.60 17.60
N PHE A 216 2.21 8.95 16.45
CA PHE A 216 1.77 7.57 16.25
C PHE A 216 2.49 6.60 17.19
N LEU A 217 3.81 6.73 17.34
CA LEU A 217 4.60 5.89 18.25
C LEU A 217 4.26 6.15 19.72
N GLU A 218 3.98 7.39 20.09
CA GLU A 218 3.48 7.74 21.41
C GLU A 218 2.13 7.06 21.69
N LEU A 219 1.17 7.19 20.77
CA LEU A 219 -0.14 6.55 20.89
C LEU A 219 -0.04 5.02 20.93
N SER A 220 0.84 4.42 20.11
CA SER A 220 1.03 2.97 20.07
C SER A 220 1.42 2.40 21.44
N LYS A 221 2.26 3.13 22.20
CA LYS A 221 2.65 2.75 23.58
C LYS A 221 1.51 2.87 24.58
N LEU A 222 0.56 3.79 24.35
CA LEU A 222 -0.61 3.99 25.20
C LEU A 222 -1.80 3.12 24.81
N SER A 223 -1.70 2.42 23.68
CA SER A 223 -2.77 1.57 23.18
C SER A 223 -2.87 0.25 23.94
N VAL A 224 -4.03 -0.40 23.85
CA VAL A 224 -4.25 -1.78 24.34
C VAL A 224 -3.33 -2.82 23.69
N ARG A 225 -2.67 -2.46 22.57
CA ARG A 225 -1.71 -3.32 21.85
C ARG A 225 -0.27 -3.15 22.31
N SER A 226 0.00 -2.28 23.29
CA SER A 226 1.36 -2.04 23.81
C SER A 226 1.99 -3.28 24.45
N GLY A 227 1.18 -4.16 25.04
CA GLY A 227 1.60 -5.45 25.60
C GLY A 227 1.84 -6.55 24.53
N GLY A 228 1.65 -6.24 23.25
CA GLY A 228 1.67 -7.23 22.17
C GLY A 228 0.33 -7.92 21.97
N LEU A 229 0.32 -8.94 21.11
CA LEU A 229 -0.83 -9.82 20.87
C LEU A 229 -0.46 -11.24 21.33
N SER A 230 -1.42 -11.95 21.90
CA SER A 230 -1.24 -13.38 22.16
C SER A 230 -1.07 -14.15 20.84
N TYR A 231 -0.45 -15.33 20.88
CA TYR A 231 -0.31 -16.17 19.68
C TYR A 231 -1.68 -16.50 19.05
N LEU A 232 -2.71 -16.72 19.88
CA LEU A 232 -4.06 -16.99 19.38
C LEU A 232 -4.59 -15.80 18.60
N GLU A 233 -4.50 -14.58 19.15
CA GLU A 233 -4.96 -13.36 18.46
C GLU A 233 -4.13 -13.06 17.20
N ALA A 234 -2.81 -13.25 17.25
CA ALA A 234 -1.93 -13.06 16.10
C ALA A 234 -2.16 -14.11 15.00
N GLY A 235 -2.63 -15.31 15.37
CA GLY A 235 -2.97 -16.39 14.45
C GLY A 235 -4.34 -16.24 13.81
N ILE A 236 -5.23 -15.40 14.34
CA ILE A 236 -6.54 -15.11 13.76
C ILE A 236 -6.36 -14.57 12.33
N TRP A 237 -7.11 -15.15 11.40
CA TRP A 237 -7.07 -14.78 9.98
C TRP A 237 -5.66 -14.91 9.36
N SER A 238 -4.87 -15.88 9.81
CA SER A 238 -3.65 -16.27 9.07
C SER A 238 -4.01 -16.87 7.71
N LEU A 239 -3.17 -16.63 6.70
CA LEU A 239 -3.34 -17.26 5.39
C LEU A 239 -3.10 -18.77 5.51
N HIS A 240 -4.11 -19.58 5.20
CA HIS A 240 -3.93 -21.02 5.21
C HIS A 240 -3.09 -21.44 3.99
N PRO A 241 -2.16 -22.40 4.10
CA PRO A 241 -1.34 -22.81 2.95
C PRO A 241 -2.15 -23.29 1.73
N PHE A 242 -3.35 -23.82 1.94
CA PHE A 242 -4.26 -24.20 0.84
C PHE A 242 -4.87 -22.99 0.13
N ASP A 243 -4.99 -21.84 0.79
CA ASP A 243 -5.51 -20.61 0.19
C ASP A 243 -4.53 -20.02 -0.83
N LEU A 244 -3.28 -20.52 -0.91
CA LEU A 244 -2.35 -20.17 -1.99
C LEU A 244 -2.90 -20.52 -3.38
N ILE A 245 -3.87 -21.44 -3.48
CA ILE A 245 -4.55 -21.71 -4.74
C ILE A 245 -5.33 -20.50 -5.27
N GLU A 246 -5.74 -19.58 -4.39
CA GLU A 246 -6.52 -18.40 -4.75
C GLU A 246 -5.71 -17.36 -5.55
N PHE A 247 -4.38 -17.45 -5.53
CA PHE A 247 -3.54 -16.68 -6.46
C PHE A 247 -3.87 -17.01 -7.93
N PHE A 248 -4.38 -18.22 -8.19
CA PHE A 248 -4.61 -18.77 -9.54
C PHE A 248 -6.08 -18.99 -9.88
N LEU A 249 -6.92 -19.29 -8.88
CA LEU A 249 -8.35 -19.55 -9.05
C LEU A 249 -9.15 -18.61 -8.14
N PRO A 250 -9.86 -17.62 -8.69
CA PRO A 250 -10.66 -16.72 -7.86
C PRO A 250 -11.82 -17.49 -7.22
N ASP A 251 -12.08 -17.18 -5.95
CA ASP A 251 -13.28 -17.64 -5.23
C ASP A 251 -13.47 -19.17 -5.18
N GLN A 252 -12.37 -19.93 -5.12
CA GLN A 252 -12.39 -21.40 -5.11
C GLN A 252 -13.27 -21.98 -3.98
N TYR A 253 -13.47 -21.24 -2.89
CA TYR A 253 -14.27 -21.66 -1.74
C TYR A 253 -15.68 -21.05 -1.67
N GLY A 254 -16.07 -20.20 -2.63
CA GLY A 254 -17.41 -19.61 -2.78
C GLY A 254 -17.74 -18.47 -1.81
N LEU A 255 -16.73 -17.73 -1.36
CA LEU A 255 -16.82 -16.57 -0.47
C LEU A 255 -17.74 -15.47 -1.03
N ALA A 256 -17.87 -15.32 -2.35
CA ALA A 256 -18.79 -14.34 -2.95
C ALA A 256 -20.28 -14.71 -2.79
N THR A 257 -20.60 -15.94 -2.38
CA THR A 257 -21.98 -16.48 -2.38
C THR A 257 -22.52 -16.90 -1.01
N ASP A 258 -21.68 -17.14 0.00
CA ASP A 258 -22.13 -17.54 1.35
C ASP A 258 -21.35 -16.81 2.47
N PHE A 259 -22.08 -15.99 3.25
CA PHE A 259 -21.57 -15.25 4.40
C PHE A 259 -21.11 -16.11 5.58
N LYS A 260 -21.51 -17.39 5.69
CA LYS A 260 -21.09 -18.25 6.81
C LYS A 260 -19.62 -18.63 6.76
N LYS A 261 -19.04 -18.78 5.56
CA LYS A 261 -17.61 -19.13 5.39
C LYS A 261 -16.66 -17.95 5.57
N TYR A 262 -17.18 -16.74 5.38
CA TYR A 262 -16.47 -15.47 5.53
C TYR A 262 -15.79 -15.30 6.91
N TRP A 263 -16.30 -15.98 7.94
CA TRP A 263 -15.77 -15.88 9.31
C TRP A 263 -14.83 -17.02 9.70
N THR A 264 -14.64 -18.03 8.85
CA THR A 264 -13.83 -19.23 9.15
C THR A 264 -12.43 -19.20 8.52
N TYR A 265 -12.24 -18.46 7.42
CA TYR A 265 -10.98 -18.27 6.70
C TYR A 265 -10.76 -16.77 6.41
N GLN A 266 -9.54 -16.37 6.04
CA GLN A 266 -9.05 -14.99 5.85
C GLN A 266 -10.13 -13.96 5.42
N SER A 267 -10.64 -13.15 6.36
CA SER A 267 -11.90 -12.38 6.17
C SER A 267 -11.72 -10.93 5.69
N TRP A 268 -10.49 -10.42 5.74
CA TRP A 268 -10.21 -9.01 5.41
C TRP A 268 -9.76 -8.80 3.97
N LEU A 269 -9.17 -9.82 3.32
CA LEU A 269 -8.92 -9.84 1.87
C LEU A 269 -9.97 -10.72 1.19
N LYS A 270 -10.84 -10.13 0.35
CA LYS A 270 -11.89 -10.87 -0.37
C LYS A 270 -11.32 -11.82 -1.43
N SER A 271 -10.15 -11.49 -1.98
CA SER A 271 -9.44 -12.30 -2.96
C SER A 271 -7.98 -11.86 -3.01
N ILE A 272 -7.06 -12.82 -3.15
CA ILE A 272 -5.64 -12.58 -3.46
C ILE A 272 -5.29 -12.91 -4.92
N TYR A 273 -6.31 -13.10 -5.76
CA TYR A 273 -6.15 -13.48 -7.16
C TYR A 273 -5.36 -12.44 -7.95
N MET A 274 -4.29 -12.87 -8.62
CA MET A 274 -3.42 -11.98 -9.41
C MET A 274 -3.84 -11.86 -10.88
N GLY A 275 -4.82 -12.65 -11.32
CA GLY A 275 -5.26 -12.71 -12.71
C GLY A 275 -4.68 -13.90 -13.47
N GLY A 276 -5.50 -14.50 -14.34
CA GLY A 276 -5.12 -15.67 -15.14
C GLY A 276 -4.10 -15.35 -16.23
N ILE A 277 -4.12 -14.11 -16.75
CA ILE A 277 -3.20 -13.65 -17.79
C ILE A 277 -1.74 -13.64 -17.27
N PRO A 278 -1.41 -12.98 -16.13
CA PRO A 278 -0.08 -13.10 -15.53
C PRO A 278 0.37 -14.55 -15.34
N PHE A 279 -0.50 -15.42 -14.85
CA PHE A 279 -0.16 -16.82 -14.62
C PHE A 279 0.22 -17.56 -15.91
N ILE A 280 -0.62 -17.45 -16.95
CA ILE A 280 -0.36 -18.06 -18.26
C ILE A 280 0.99 -17.56 -18.81
N LEU A 281 1.25 -16.25 -18.72
CA LEU A 281 2.51 -15.66 -19.18
C LEU A 281 3.73 -16.16 -18.40
N THR A 282 3.61 -16.33 -17.08
CA THR A 282 4.67 -16.91 -16.24
C THR A 282 5.01 -18.33 -16.65
N LEU A 283 4.02 -19.17 -16.99
CA LEU A 283 4.27 -20.53 -17.49
C LEU A 283 5.06 -20.52 -18.80
N PHE A 284 4.73 -19.61 -19.73
CA PHE A 284 5.48 -19.45 -20.98
C PHE A 284 6.92 -18.95 -20.73
N PHE A 285 7.10 -18.07 -19.75
CA PHE A 285 8.42 -17.57 -19.38
C PHE A 285 9.30 -18.68 -18.81
N LEU A 286 8.82 -19.43 -17.81
CA LEU A 286 9.58 -20.53 -17.18
C LEU A 286 9.98 -21.60 -18.20
N LYS A 287 9.05 -21.96 -19.11
CA LYS A 287 9.35 -22.91 -20.20
C LYS A 287 10.44 -22.42 -21.15
N LYS A 288 10.55 -21.11 -21.38
CA LYS A 288 11.62 -20.51 -22.20
C LYS A 288 12.92 -20.29 -21.43
N TRP A 289 12.84 -20.15 -20.11
CA TRP A 289 14.00 -19.95 -19.24
C TRP A 289 14.86 -21.22 -19.15
N ASP A 290 14.24 -22.39 -19.00
CA ASP A 290 14.93 -23.70 -19.02
C ASP A 290 15.65 -23.99 -20.35
N LEU A 291 15.29 -23.30 -21.44
CA LEU A 291 15.95 -23.46 -22.74
C LEU A 291 17.18 -22.54 -22.90
N ARG A 292 17.49 -21.71 -21.90
CA ARG A 292 18.63 -20.77 -21.89
C ARG A 292 19.68 -21.09 -20.82
N ALA A 293 19.37 -21.97 -19.88
CA ALA A 293 20.31 -22.54 -18.92
C ALA A 293 20.96 -23.81 -19.50
#